data_AF-A0AAW2KIK7-F1
#
_entry.id   AF-A0AAW2KIK7-F1
#
_cell.length_a   1.000
_cell.length_b   1.000
_cell.length_c   1.000
_cell.angle_alpha   90.00
_cell.angle_beta   90.00
_cell.angle_gamma   90.00
#
_symmetry.space_group_name_H-M   'P 1'
#
loop_
_entity.id
_entity.type
_entity.pdbx_description
1 polymer ?
#
loop_
_entity_poly.entity_id
_entity_poly.type
_entity_poly.pdbx_seq_one_letter_code
_entity_poly.pdbx_strand_id
1 'polypeptide(L)'
;MESSQAGELADAPDRWVWFRICKNEYRRCAVTEAYDSIKYLLLEIIKYGTEEHSIATKFFMEVDDHIRFEKFTAAYRTRVLPKIHEHLISLIELLLMPAKDMDRVVNVLQASYELAVRELPRVKKSVIQLRQEGLAPVNPNTDDGLLFENAVQLPDVNDAFLL
;
A
#
# COMPACT_ATOMS: atom_id res chain seq x y z
N MET A 1 26.41 10.11 0.72
CA MET A 1 26.26 9.94 2.18
C MET A 1 24.80 10.24 2.52
N GLU A 2 23.89 9.35 2.11
CA GLU A 2 22.42 9.58 2.15
C GLU A 2 21.71 8.33 2.65
N SER A 3 22.11 7.84 3.82
CA SER A 3 21.34 6.83 4.53
C SER A 3 21.45 7.10 6.01
N SER A 4 20.36 7.60 6.61
CA SER A 4 19.94 7.35 8.01
C SER A 4 18.89 8.34 8.55
N GLN A 5 18.38 9.30 7.78
CA GLN A 5 17.32 10.17 8.30
C GLN A 5 16.00 9.39 8.55
N ALA A 6 15.74 8.35 7.75
CA ALA A 6 14.55 7.50 7.92
C ALA A 6 14.52 6.72 9.24
N GLY A 7 15.69 6.42 9.83
CA GLY A 7 15.78 5.70 11.11
C GLY A 7 15.46 6.59 12.32
N GLU A 8 15.92 7.85 12.30
CA GLU A 8 15.72 8.82 13.40
C GLU A 8 14.26 9.30 13.52
N LEU A 9 13.51 9.32 12.41
CA LEU A 9 12.10 9.71 12.41
C LEU A 9 11.16 8.58 12.88
N ALA A 10 11.66 7.35 13.00
CA ALA A 10 10.81 6.17 13.12
C ALA A 10 9.96 6.13 14.40
N ASP A 11 10.44 6.78 15.45
CA ASP A 11 9.79 6.88 16.76
C ASP A 11 9.40 8.32 17.11
N ALA A 12 9.46 9.24 16.13
CA ALA A 12 9.05 10.61 16.34
C ALA A 12 7.51 10.75 16.33
N PRO A 13 6.94 11.67 17.12
CA PRO A 13 5.51 11.93 17.10
C PRO A 13 5.05 12.42 15.72
N ASP A 14 3.87 11.97 15.26
CA ASP A 14 3.26 12.36 13.99
C ASP A 14 3.32 13.86 13.72
N ARG A 15 2.97 14.69 14.72
CA ARG A 15 3.02 16.16 14.60
C ARG A 15 4.40 16.69 14.23
N TRP A 16 5.45 16.10 14.79
CA TRP A 16 6.80 16.56 14.51
C TRP A 16 7.26 16.12 13.12
N VAL A 17 6.92 14.89 12.70
CA VAL A 17 7.17 14.42 11.33
C VAL A 17 6.42 15.31 10.32
N TRP A 18 5.13 15.57 10.56
CA TRP A 18 4.33 16.45 9.72
C TRP A 18 4.86 17.87 9.68
N PHE A 19 5.27 18.43 10.82
CA PHE A 19 5.93 19.74 10.88
C PHE A 19 7.19 19.79 10.00
N ARG A 20 7.99 18.71 9.97
CA ARG A 20 9.18 18.62 9.10
C ARG A 20 8.83 18.49 7.62
N ILE A 21 7.75 17.80 7.28
CA ILE A 21 7.23 17.71 5.91
C ILE A 21 6.77 19.11 5.45
N CYS A 22 5.99 19.81 6.27
CA CYS A 22 5.42 21.13 5.98
C CYS A 22 6.42 22.29 5.96
N LYS A 23 7.70 22.08 6.30
CA LYS A 23 8.73 23.12 6.19
C LYS A 23 8.95 23.61 4.76
N ASN A 24 8.57 22.83 3.76
CA ASN A 24 8.63 23.18 2.36
C ASN A 24 7.31 22.75 1.69
N GLU A 25 6.62 23.69 1.07
CA GLU A 25 5.34 23.45 0.40
C GLU A 25 5.44 22.36 -0.68
N TYR A 26 6.51 22.35 -1.49
CA TYR A 26 6.74 21.31 -2.48
C TYR A 26 6.94 19.93 -1.86
N ARG A 27 7.60 19.86 -0.70
CA ARG A 27 7.75 18.58 0.03
C ARG A 27 6.40 18.10 0.54
N ARG A 28 5.58 19.01 1.07
CA ARG A 28 4.22 18.70 1.53
C ARG A 28 3.38 18.14 0.39
N CYS A 29 3.33 18.83 -0.75
CA CYS A 29 2.61 18.37 -1.93
C CYS A 29 3.16 17.03 -2.44
N ALA A 30 4.48 16.88 -2.61
CA ALA A 30 5.07 15.64 -3.11
C ALA A 30 4.75 14.43 -2.23
N VAL A 31 4.75 14.58 -0.90
CA VAL A 31 4.39 13.49 0.02
C VAL A 31 2.90 13.14 -0.09
N THR A 32 2.02 14.14 -0.14
CA THR A 32 0.58 13.92 -0.30
C THR A 32 0.25 13.28 -1.65
N GLU A 33 0.75 13.85 -2.74
CA GLU A 33 0.51 13.38 -4.10
C GLU A 33 1.08 11.99 -4.34
N ALA A 34 2.26 11.67 -3.81
CA ALA A 34 2.81 10.31 -3.91
C ALA A 34 1.91 9.29 -3.22
N TYR A 35 1.43 9.60 -2.00
CA TYR A 35 0.51 8.71 -1.29
C TYR A 35 -0.81 8.52 -2.04
N ASP A 36 -1.42 9.61 -2.51
CA ASP A 36 -2.69 9.58 -3.24
C ASP A 36 -2.54 8.83 -4.57
N SER A 37 -1.40 9.01 -5.26
CA SER A 37 -1.09 8.31 -6.52
C SER A 37 -0.92 6.81 -6.31
N ILE A 38 -0.25 6.39 -5.23
CA ILE A 38 -0.09 4.96 -4.88
C ILE A 38 -1.46 4.34 -4.56
N LYS A 39 -2.28 5.03 -3.76
CA LYS A 39 -3.62 4.59 -3.42
C LYS A 39 -4.50 4.44 -4.65
N TYR A 40 -4.50 5.45 -5.52
CA TYR A 40 -5.24 5.44 -6.77
C TYR A 40 -4.77 4.28 -7.67
N LEU A 41 -3.47 4.17 -7.93
CA LEU A 41 -2.90 3.12 -8.78
C LEU A 41 -3.31 1.72 -8.30
N LEU A 42 -3.16 1.44 -7.01
CA LEU A 42 -3.48 0.12 -6.46
C LEU A 42 -4.98 -0.19 -6.56
N LEU A 43 -5.86 0.78 -6.29
CA LEU A 43 -7.31 0.59 -6.43
C LEU A 43 -7.75 0.46 -7.89
N GLU A 44 -7.04 1.09 -8.82
CA GLU A 44 -7.32 0.99 -10.26
C GLU A 44 -6.94 -0.40 -10.81
N ILE A 45 -5.77 -0.94 -10.42
CA ILE A 45 -5.29 -2.22 -10.97
C ILE A 45 -5.90 -3.45 -10.28
N ILE A 46 -6.55 -3.28 -9.13
CA ILE A 46 -7.26 -4.35 -8.44
C ILE A 46 -8.72 -4.27 -8.86
N LYS A 47 -9.24 -5.33 -9.47
CA LYS A 47 -10.59 -5.40 -10.04
C LYS A 47 -11.66 -5.03 -9.01
N TYR A 48 -12.44 -3.99 -9.33
CA TYR A 48 -13.55 -3.56 -8.49
C TYR A 48 -14.55 -4.69 -8.23
N GLY A 49 -15.08 -4.74 -7.00
CA GLY A 49 -16.06 -5.76 -6.57
C GLY A 49 -15.45 -7.09 -6.10
N THR A 50 -14.12 -7.22 -6.10
CA THR A 50 -13.40 -8.38 -5.52
C THR A 50 -13.16 -8.22 -4.01
N GLU A 51 -12.86 -9.34 -3.32
CA GLU A 51 -12.42 -9.28 -1.92
C GLU A 51 -11.11 -8.49 -1.79
N GLU A 52 -10.19 -8.64 -2.74
CA GLU A 52 -8.91 -7.94 -2.81
C GLU A 52 -9.08 -6.42 -2.88
N HIS A 53 -9.99 -5.94 -3.73
CA HIS A 53 -10.27 -4.51 -3.81
C HIS A 53 -10.85 -3.99 -2.49
N SER A 54 -11.71 -4.78 -1.84
CA SER A 54 -12.28 -4.44 -0.54
C SER A 54 -11.22 -4.38 0.56
N ILE A 55 -10.28 -5.34 0.56
CA ILE A 55 -9.12 -5.37 1.47
C ILE A 55 -8.23 -4.15 1.27
N ALA A 56 -7.87 -3.82 0.02
CA ALA A 56 -7.04 -2.65 -0.30
C ALA A 56 -7.73 -1.35 0.12
N THR A 57 -9.02 -1.21 -0.20
CA THR A 57 -9.83 -0.05 0.22
C THR A 57 -9.83 0.10 1.73
N LYS A 58 -10.09 -1.01 2.45
CA LYS A 58 -10.12 -1.02 3.92
C LYS A 58 -8.76 -0.66 4.53
N PHE A 59 -7.67 -1.18 3.97
CA PHE A 59 -6.31 -0.84 4.40
C PHE A 59 -6.05 0.67 4.28
N PHE A 60 -6.32 1.27 3.12
CA PHE A 60 -6.12 2.70 2.94
C PHE A 60 -7.02 3.56 3.83
N MET A 61 -8.27 3.14 4.05
CA MET A 61 -9.14 3.81 5.03
C MET A 61 -8.55 3.81 6.43
N GLU A 62 -7.98 2.68 6.88
CA GLU A 62 -7.31 2.61 8.18
C GLU A 62 -6.07 3.50 8.24
N VAL A 63 -5.27 3.54 7.18
CA VAL A 63 -4.11 4.44 7.10
C VAL A 63 -4.56 5.90 7.17
N ASP A 64 -5.56 6.29 6.40
CA ASP A 64 -6.13 7.65 6.39
C ASP A 64 -6.62 8.07 7.77
N ASP A 65 -7.34 7.19 8.47
CA ASP A 65 -7.80 7.45 9.84
C ASP A 65 -6.61 7.66 10.80
N HIS A 66 -5.58 6.81 10.72
CA HIS A 66 -4.40 6.95 11.59
C HIS A 66 -3.63 8.25 11.29
N ILE A 67 -3.53 8.68 10.03
CA ILE A 67 -2.93 9.97 9.67
C ILE A 67 -3.78 11.11 10.24
N ARG A 68 -5.11 11.08 10.02
CA ARG A 68 -6.05 12.11 10.47
C ARG A 68 -6.05 12.27 11.99
N PHE A 69 -5.96 11.16 12.72
CA PHE A 69 -5.96 11.15 14.18
C PHE A 69 -4.56 11.25 14.81
N GLU A 70 -3.52 11.51 14.01
CA GLU A 70 -2.12 11.64 14.46
C GLU A 70 -1.62 10.42 15.24
N LYS A 71 -1.96 9.22 14.75
CA LYS A 71 -1.61 7.91 15.33
C LYS A 71 -0.80 7.03 14.37
N PHE A 72 -0.32 7.54 13.25
CA PHE A 72 0.37 6.77 12.22
C PHE A 72 1.67 6.15 12.75
N THR A 73 2.60 6.92 13.35
CA THR A 73 3.87 6.34 13.85
C THR A 73 3.66 5.45 15.08
N ALA A 74 2.57 5.64 15.81
CA ALA A 74 2.15 4.80 16.93
C ALA A 74 1.52 3.47 16.48
N ALA A 75 0.83 3.45 15.33
CA ALA A 75 0.21 2.26 14.78
C ALA A 75 1.13 1.46 13.86
N TYR A 76 2.06 2.12 13.16
CA TYR A 76 2.85 1.52 12.09
C TYR A 76 4.36 1.62 12.33
N ARG A 77 5.09 0.58 11.91
CA ARG A 77 6.54 0.49 11.87
C ARG A 77 7.03 1.19 10.60
N THR A 78 7.26 2.49 10.66
CA THR A 78 7.76 3.30 9.53
C THR A 78 9.06 2.79 8.91
N ARG A 79 9.85 2.01 9.64
CA ARG A 79 11.05 1.30 9.13
C ARG A 79 10.75 0.27 8.03
N VAL A 80 9.49 -0.14 7.87
CA VAL A 80 9.03 -1.06 6.81
C VAL A 80 8.74 -0.30 5.50
N LEU A 81 8.49 1.02 5.55
CA LEU A 81 8.14 1.84 4.38
C LEU A 81 9.17 1.78 3.24
N PRO A 82 10.50 1.78 3.48
CA PRO A 82 11.48 1.62 2.41
C PRO A 82 11.32 0.32 1.63
N LYS A 83 10.98 -0.79 2.30
CA LYS A 83 10.76 -2.08 1.66
C LYS A 83 9.46 -2.11 0.85
N ILE A 84 8.41 -1.45 1.35
CA ILE A 84 7.16 -1.25 0.59
C ILE A 84 7.45 -0.43 -0.67
N HIS A 85 8.24 0.63 -0.55
CA HIS A 85 8.65 1.45 -1.69
C HIS A 85 9.40 0.65 -2.77
N GLU A 86 10.30 -0.28 -2.39
CA GLU A 86 10.97 -1.19 -3.36
C GLU A 86 9.97 -2.06 -4.13
N HIS A 87 8.91 -2.55 -3.47
CA HIS A 87 7.86 -3.34 -4.12
C HIS A 87 7.00 -2.48 -5.05
N LEU A 88 6.72 -1.23 -4.66
CA LEU A 88 6.01 -0.27 -5.50
C LEU A 88 6.82 0.09 -6.75
N ILE A 89 8.14 0.29 -6.64
CA ILE A 89 9.01 0.47 -7.81
C ILE A 89 8.92 -0.74 -8.73
N SER A 90 9.07 -1.95 -8.17
CA SER A 90 9.00 -3.19 -8.94
C SER A 90 7.65 -3.36 -9.64
N LEU A 91 6.55 -2.98 -8.98
CA LEU A 91 5.22 -2.97 -9.58
C LEU A 91 5.13 -1.98 -10.73
N ILE A 92 5.57 -0.74 -10.55
CA ILE A 92 5.56 0.30 -11.60
C ILE A 92 6.39 -0.15 -12.81
N GLU A 93 7.58 -0.72 -12.59
CA GLU A 93 8.42 -1.25 -13.68
C GLU A 93 7.70 -2.32 -14.50
N LEU A 94 7.01 -3.27 -13.85
CA LEU A 94 6.18 -4.28 -14.52
C LEU A 94 5.01 -3.63 -15.29
N LEU A 95 4.35 -2.65 -14.68
CA LEU A 95 3.26 -1.89 -15.28
C LEU A 95 3.71 -0.96 -16.42
N LEU A 96 5.02 -0.79 -16.63
CA LEU A 96 5.57 -0.06 -17.79
C LEU A 96 6.05 -0.99 -18.91
N MET A 97 6.15 -2.31 -18.69
CA MET A 97 6.57 -3.26 -19.73
C MET A 97 5.54 -3.40 -20.86
N PRO A 98 5.94 -3.50 -22.15
CA PRO A 98 4.99 -3.68 -23.26
C PRO A 98 4.16 -4.97 -23.15
N ALA A 99 4.79 -6.06 -22.71
CA ALA A 99 4.13 -7.31 -22.39
C ALA A 99 4.07 -7.47 -20.87
N LYS A 100 2.86 -7.51 -20.32
CA LYS A 100 2.63 -7.61 -18.88
C LYS A 100 2.85 -9.04 -18.42
N ASP A 101 3.83 -9.22 -17.54
CA ASP A 101 4.02 -10.48 -16.81
C ASP A 101 3.06 -10.50 -15.63
N MET A 102 1.86 -11.04 -15.86
CA MET A 102 0.77 -11.04 -14.88
C MET A 102 1.13 -11.83 -13.62
N ASP A 103 1.85 -12.95 -13.76
CA ASP A 103 2.31 -13.76 -12.63
C ASP A 103 3.24 -12.94 -11.72
N ARG A 104 4.16 -12.17 -12.30
CA ARG A 104 5.02 -11.27 -11.52
C ARG A 104 4.25 -10.14 -10.88
N VAL A 105 3.25 -9.56 -11.55
CA VAL A 105 2.39 -8.53 -10.94
C VAL A 105 1.65 -9.09 -9.73
N VAL A 106 1.03 -10.26 -9.85
CA VAL A 106 0.34 -10.94 -8.75
C VAL A 106 1.31 -11.21 -7.58
N ASN A 107 2.50 -11.74 -7.86
CA ASN A 107 3.52 -12.00 -6.84
C ASN A 107 3.93 -10.73 -6.08
N VAL A 108 4.13 -9.62 -6.79
CA VAL A 108 4.47 -8.33 -6.16
C VAL A 108 3.31 -7.81 -5.31
N LEU A 109 2.06 -7.94 -5.75
CA LEU A 109 0.89 -7.54 -4.97
C LEU A 109 0.70 -8.40 -3.72
N GLN A 110 0.90 -9.71 -3.80
CA GLN A 110 0.87 -10.61 -2.65
C GLN A 110 1.96 -10.25 -1.61
N ALA A 111 3.19 -10.01 -2.07
CA ALA A 111 4.27 -9.57 -1.19
C ALA A 111 4.02 -8.18 -0.59
N SER A 112 3.42 -7.28 -1.36
CA SER A 112 3.02 -5.94 -0.89
C SER A 112 1.94 -6.03 0.18
N TYR A 113 0.94 -6.89 0.01
CA TYR A 113 -0.09 -7.17 1.00
C TYR A 113 0.51 -7.72 2.30
N GLU A 114 1.43 -8.69 2.22
CA GLU A 114 2.07 -9.24 3.42
C GLU A 114 2.84 -8.16 4.18
N LEU A 115 3.58 -7.30 3.47
CA LEU A 115 4.28 -6.18 4.08
C LEU A 115 3.31 -5.16 4.70
N ALA A 116 2.27 -4.76 3.97
CA ALA A 116 1.34 -3.72 4.38
C ALA A 116 0.42 -4.17 5.53
N VAL A 117 -0.09 -5.40 5.49
CA VAL A 117 -1.10 -5.88 6.43
C VAL A 117 -0.47 -6.62 7.62
N ARG A 118 0.67 -7.30 7.44
CA ARG A 118 1.28 -8.08 8.53
C ARG A 118 2.51 -7.45 9.14
N GLU A 119 3.37 -6.81 8.35
CA GLU A 119 4.65 -6.29 8.84
C GLU A 119 4.62 -4.82 9.25
N LEU A 120 3.90 -3.99 8.48
CA LEU A 120 3.77 -2.56 8.75
C LEU A 120 3.07 -2.30 10.10
N PRO A 121 1.97 -2.96 10.49
CA PRO A 121 1.32 -2.70 11.78
C PRO A 121 2.19 -3.13 12.96
N ARG A 122 2.34 -2.27 13.96
CA ARG A 122 3.09 -2.56 15.19
C ARG A 122 2.43 -3.67 16.02
N VAL A 123 1.10 -3.73 16.03
CA VAL A 123 0.35 -4.81 16.68
C VAL A 123 0.08 -5.90 15.66
N LYS A 124 0.60 -7.11 15.92
CA LYS A 124 0.33 -8.27 15.07
C LYS A 124 -1.10 -8.73 15.32
N LYS A 125 -1.82 -9.01 14.22
CA LYS A 125 -3.19 -9.51 14.24
C LYS A 125 -3.20 -10.97 13.77
N SER A 126 -4.01 -11.80 14.39
CA SER A 126 -4.28 -13.16 13.90
C SER A 126 -5.07 -13.10 12.59
N VAL A 127 -5.05 -14.17 11.80
CA VAL A 127 -5.84 -14.26 10.57
C VAL A 127 -7.34 -14.04 10.84
N ILE A 128 -7.85 -14.53 11.99
CA ILE A 128 -9.24 -14.34 12.38
C ILE A 128 -9.56 -12.85 12.59
N GLN A 129 -8.68 -12.11 13.28
CA GLN A 129 -8.85 -10.67 13.48
C GLN A 129 -8.77 -9.90 12.17
N LEU A 130 -7.80 -10.23 11.30
CA LEU A 130 -7.69 -9.62 9.98
C LEU A 130 -8.96 -9.81 9.16
N ARG A 131 -9.59 -10.99 9.20
CA ARG A 131 -10.87 -11.24 8.53
C ARG A 131 -12.00 -10.40 9.10
N GLN A 132 -12.11 -10.33 10.42
CA GLN A 132 -13.15 -9.54 11.10
C GLN A 132 -13.03 -8.04 10.77
N GLU A 133 -11.81 -7.57 10.56
CA GLU A 133 -11.53 -6.18 10.21
C GLU A 133 -11.59 -5.92 8.70
N GLY A 134 -11.82 -6.94 7.86
CA GLY A 134 -11.86 -6.81 6.40
C GLY A 134 -10.48 -6.66 5.74
N LEU A 135 -9.42 -7.09 6.42
CA LEU A 135 -8.03 -7.06 5.95
C LEU A 135 -7.51 -8.44 5.50
N ALA A 136 -8.36 -9.46 5.46
CA ALA A 136 -8.04 -10.78 4.93
C ALA A 136 -9.29 -11.44 4.32
N PRO A 137 -9.14 -12.33 3.32
CA PRO A 137 -10.27 -13.01 2.69
C PRO A 137 -11.10 -13.80 3.70
N VAL A 138 -12.42 -13.69 3.60
CA VAL A 138 -13.36 -14.32 4.53
C VAL A 138 -13.38 -15.84 4.35
N ASN A 139 -13.21 -16.31 3.11
CA ASN A 139 -13.29 -17.73 2.77
C ASN A 139 -11.96 -18.24 2.16
N PRO A 140 -11.09 -18.92 2.92
CA PRO A 140 -9.83 -19.45 2.39
C PRO A 140 -10.00 -20.71 1.53
N ASN A 141 -11.22 -21.25 1.44
CA ASN A 141 -11.53 -22.58 0.91
C ASN A 141 -12.40 -22.54 -0.36
N THR A 142 -12.59 -21.40 -1.01
CA THR A 142 -13.09 -21.43 -2.39
C THR A 142 -11.95 -21.90 -3.28
N ASP A 143 -12.26 -22.78 -4.23
CA ASP A 143 -11.37 -23.34 -5.27
C ASP A 143 -10.75 -22.26 -6.21
N ASP A 144 -10.71 -20.99 -5.80
CA ASP A 144 -10.59 -19.79 -6.63
C ASP A 144 -9.17 -19.19 -6.71
N GLY A 145 -8.15 -19.88 -6.18
CA GLY A 145 -6.74 -19.51 -6.34
C GLY A 145 -6.15 -18.68 -5.19
N LEU A 146 -4.89 -18.28 -5.35
CA LEU A 146 -4.16 -17.44 -4.40
C LEU A 146 -4.67 -15.98 -4.44
N LEU A 147 -4.47 -15.23 -3.35
CA LEU A 147 -4.86 -13.82 -3.26
C LEU A 147 -4.31 -13.02 -4.47
N PHE A 148 -5.14 -12.20 -5.10
CA PHE A 148 -4.83 -11.43 -6.30
C PHE A 148 -4.73 -12.20 -7.62
N GLU A 149 -4.70 -13.54 -7.64
CA GLU A 149 -4.50 -14.32 -8.88
C GLU A 149 -5.55 -14.00 -9.95
N ASN A 150 -6.81 -13.83 -9.54
CA ASN A 150 -7.94 -13.52 -10.41
C ASN A 150 -8.50 -12.09 -10.22
N ALA A 151 -7.78 -11.24 -9.48
CA ALA A 151 -8.26 -9.92 -9.07
C ALA A 151 -7.45 -8.76 -9.67
N VAL A 152 -6.47 -9.00 -10.54
CA VAL A 152 -5.75 -7.93 -11.25
C VAL A 152 -6.44 -7.60 -12.56
N GLN A 153 -6.72 -6.32 -12.78
CA GLN A 153 -7.24 -5.77 -14.03
C GLN A 153 -6.38 -4.57 -14.42
N LEU A 154 -5.66 -4.66 -15.53
CA LEU A 154 -4.85 -3.54 -16.01
C LEU A 154 -5.70 -2.70 -17.00
N PRO A 155 -5.64 -1.36 -16.92
CA PRO A 155 -6.34 -0.50 -17.87
C PRO A 155 -5.82 -0.73 -19.30
N ASP A 156 -6.68 -0.58 -20.30
CA ASP A 156 -6.26 -0.69 -21.70
C ASP A 156 -5.30 0.47 -22.03
N VAL A 157 -4.35 0.24 -22.93
CA VAL A 157 -3.45 1.29 -23.44
C VAL A 157 -4.24 2.44 -24.08
N ASN A 158 -5.48 2.19 -24.52
CA ASN A 158 -6.40 3.19 -25.04
C ASN A 158 -7.13 4.00 -23.95
N ASP A 159 -7.11 3.58 -22.69
CA ASP A 159 -7.64 4.32 -21.54
C ASP A 159 -6.62 5.35 -21.01
N ALA A 160 -5.51 5.56 -21.73
CA ALA A 160 -4.43 6.49 -21.42
C ALA A 160 -4.86 7.96 -21.52
N PHE A 161 -5.71 8.39 -20.57
CA PHE A 161 -5.94 9.79 -20.22
C PHE A 161 -5.22 10.18 -18.91
N LEU A 162 -4.20 9.40 -18.49
CA LEU A 162 -3.56 9.54 -17.17
C LEU A 162 -2.07 9.86 -17.23
N LEU A 163 -1.64 10.64 -18.22
CA LEU A 163 -0.42 11.46 -18.14
C LEU A 163 -0.72 12.90 -18.56
#